data_AF-A0A2E8CSC2-F1
#
_entry.id   AF-A0A2E8CSC2-F1
#
_cell.length_a   1.000
_cell.length_b   1.000
_cell.length_c   1.000
_cell.angle_alpha   90.00
_cell.angle_beta   90.00
_cell.angle_gamma   90.00
#
_symmetry.space_group_name_H-M   'P 1'
#
loop_
_entity.id
_entity.type
_entity.pdbx_description
1 polymer ?
#
loop_
_entity_poly.entity_id
_entity_poly.type
_entity_poly.pdbx_seq_one_letter_code
_entity_poly.pdbx_strand_id
1 'polypeptide(L)'
;MTPEALTATLDALKKAGSVYGVMLQRGHDVIFSDLPFENDKVKELSDVIDDIVYFYAQESRCPDQLAFRYDGGNLVILFKEGHRMVVLHRSADEADSISKSATSFFCDYLTGEAVNSF
;
A
#
# COMPACT_ATOMS: atom_id res chain seq x y z
N MET A 1 -6.21 7.90 13.80
CA MET A 1 -5.03 8.73 13.48
C MET A 1 -5.49 10.06 12.86
N THR A 2 -4.80 11.20 13.08
CA THR A 2 -5.14 12.45 12.37
C THR A 2 -4.51 12.47 10.96
N PRO A 3 -5.03 13.24 9.99
CA PRO A 3 -4.45 13.35 8.65
C PRO A 3 -2.98 13.78 8.65
N GLU A 4 -2.58 14.64 9.60
CA GLU A 4 -1.19 15.11 9.73
C GLU A 4 -0.26 13.99 10.20
N ALA A 5 -0.73 13.19 11.16
CA ALA A 5 0.03 12.03 11.65
C ALA A 5 0.19 10.97 10.55
N LEU A 6 -0.87 10.70 9.78
CA LEU A 6 -0.83 9.80 8.62
C LEU A 6 0.22 10.26 7.60
N THR A 7 0.18 11.54 7.24
CA THR A 7 1.12 12.15 6.29
C THR A 7 2.56 12.06 6.80
N ALA A 8 2.82 12.40 8.06
CA ALA A 8 4.16 12.34 8.64
C ALA A 8 4.74 10.91 8.69
N THR A 9 3.91 9.90 8.95
CA THR A 9 4.35 8.50 8.99
C THR A 9 4.57 7.94 7.58
N LEU A 10 3.76 8.34 6.60
CA LEU A 10 3.97 8.01 5.19
C LEU A 10 5.27 8.64 4.67
N ASP A 11 5.56 9.89 5.04
CA ASP A 11 6.84 10.53 4.73
C ASP A 11 8.04 9.80 5.36
N ALA A 12 7.86 9.18 6.52
CA ALA A 12 8.89 8.34 7.11
C ALA A 12 9.09 7.05 6.31
N LEU A 13 8.02 6.44 5.78
CA LEU A 13 8.12 5.27 4.89
C LEU A 13 8.84 5.61 3.58
N LYS A 14 8.67 6.82 3.04
CA LYS A 14 9.43 7.29 1.87
C LYS A 14 10.94 7.41 2.12
N LYS A 15 11.34 7.58 3.38
CA LYS A 15 12.75 7.58 3.78
C LYS A 15 13.30 6.16 3.98
N ALA A 16 12.45 5.13 3.96
CA ALA A 16 12.85 3.74 4.03
C ALA A 16 13.32 3.25 2.64
N GLY A 17 14.59 3.49 2.32
CA GLY A 17 15.22 3.00 1.09
C GLY A 17 14.79 3.79 -0.15
N SER A 18 14.50 3.08 -1.23
CA SER A 18 14.19 3.65 -2.55
C SER A 18 12.70 3.86 -2.84
N VAL A 19 11.89 3.99 -1.79
CA VAL A 19 10.45 4.27 -1.89
C VAL A 19 10.22 5.64 -2.52
N TYR A 20 9.34 5.70 -3.52
CA TYR A 20 9.02 6.95 -4.22
C TYR A 20 7.52 7.20 -4.43
N GLY A 21 6.67 6.28 -3.98
CA GLY A 21 5.23 6.45 -4.00
C GLY A 21 4.55 5.43 -3.10
N VAL A 22 3.44 5.85 -2.49
CA VAL A 22 2.61 5.09 -1.58
C VAL A 22 1.14 5.43 -1.87
N MET A 23 0.29 4.41 -1.86
CA MET A 23 -1.16 4.57 -1.88
C MET A 23 -1.78 3.67 -0.82
N LEU A 24 -2.76 4.20 -0.11
CA LEU A 24 -3.56 3.48 0.88
C LEU A 24 -5.01 3.50 0.43
N GLN A 25 -5.64 2.33 0.41
CA GLN A 25 -7.04 2.17 0.04
C GLN A 25 -7.76 1.24 1.00
N ARG A 26 -9.09 1.40 1.09
CA ARG A 26 -9.99 0.52 1.84
C ARG A 26 -11.14 0.12 0.92
N GLY A 27 -11.21 -1.17 0.60
CA GLY A 27 -12.06 -1.62 -0.52
C GLY A 27 -11.70 -0.88 -1.81
N HIS A 28 -12.69 -0.20 -2.40
CA HIS A 28 -12.57 0.58 -3.64
C HIS A 28 -12.17 2.05 -3.41
N ASP A 29 -12.07 2.50 -2.14
CA ASP A 29 -11.85 3.90 -1.80
C ASP A 29 -10.37 4.16 -1.53
N VAL A 30 -9.76 5.05 -2.33
CA VAL A 30 -8.40 5.54 -2.08
C VAL A 30 -8.44 6.58 -0.95
N ILE A 31 -7.87 6.23 0.20
CA ILE A 31 -7.80 7.09 1.40
C ILE A 31 -6.66 8.10 1.25
N PHE A 32 -5.54 7.65 0.70
CA PHE A 32 -4.35 8.46 0.50
C PHE A 32 -3.60 7.99 -0.74
N SER A 33 -3.03 8.92 -1.50
CA SER A 33 -2.07 8.62 -2.55
C SER A 33 -1.07 9.76 -2.69
N ASP A 34 0.21 9.43 -2.72
CA ASP A 34 1.29 10.32 -3.17
C ASP A 34 2.06 9.74 -4.37
N LEU A 35 1.44 8.78 -5.06
CA LEU A 35 1.99 8.18 -6.26
C LEU A 35 2.35 9.28 -7.27
N PRO A 36 3.45 9.13 -8.03
CA PRO A 36 3.89 10.12 -9.02
C PRO A 36 3.06 10.05 -10.31
N PHE A 37 1.75 9.81 -10.19
CA PHE A 37 0.82 9.59 -11.29
C PHE A 37 -0.34 10.58 -11.20
N GLU A 38 -0.99 10.83 -12.33
CA GLU A 38 -2.25 11.57 -12.37
C GLU A 38 -3.38 10.78 -11.69
N ASN A 39 -4.40 11.48 -11.19
CA ASN A 39 -5.51 10.86 -10.44
C ASN A 39 -6.21 9.73 -11.22
N ASP A 40 -6.36 9.86 -12.53
CA ASP A 40 -6.98 8.83 -13.37
C ASP A 40 -6.14 7.55 -13.37
N LYS A 41 -4.80 7.67 -13.33
CA LYS A 41 -3.87 6.53 -13.25
C LYS A 41 -3.81 5.92 -11.85
N VAL A 42 -3.96 6.72 -10.80
CA VAL A 42 -4.13 6.22 -9.43
C VAL A 42 -5.40 5.38 -9.33
N LYS A 43 -6.50 5.86 -9.92
CA LYS A 43 -7.77 5.13 -9.97
C LYS A 43 -7.66 3.84 -10.76
N GLU A 44 -7.07 3.87 -11.95
CA GLU A 44 -6.82 2.68 -12.77
C GLU A 44 -6.00 1.63 -12.00
N LEU A 45 -4.99 2.05 -11.25
CA LEU A 45 -4.22 1.14 -10.40
C LEU A 45 -5.07 0.55 -9.26
N SER A 46 -5.92 1.35 -8.62
CA SER A 46 -6.85 0.88 -7.58
C SER A 46 -7.79 -0.20 -8.14
N ASP A 47 -8.39 0.04 -9.32
CA ASP A 47 -9.27 -0.90 -10.01
C ASP A 47 -8.54 -2.21 -10.36
N VAL A 48 -7.30 -2.14 -10.85
CA VAL A 48 -6.48 -3.34 -11.14
C VAL A 48 -6.20 -4.14 -9.86
N ILE A 49 -6.00 -3.48 -8.73
CA ILE A 49 -5.77 -4.17 -7.45
C ILE A 49 -7.05 -4.86 -6.97
N ASP A 50 -8.21 -4.25 -7.19
CA ASP A 50 -9.50 -4.90 -6.95
C ASP A 50 -9.63 -6.20 -7.74
N ASP A 51 -9.29 -6.17 -9.03
CA ASP A 51 -9.31 -7.37 -9.89
C ASP A 51 -8.35 -8.45 -9.39
N ILE A 52 -7.14 -8.06 -8.95
CA ILE A 52 -6.17 -9.00 -8.36
C ILE A 52 -6.75 -9.66 -7.10
N VAL A 53 -7.36 -8.86 -6.21
CA VAL A 53 -7.98 -9.39 -4.98
C VAL A 53 -9.13 -10.32 -5.30
N TYR A 54 -9.98 -9.94 -6.26
CA TYR A 54 -11.09 -10.75 -6.72
C TYR A 54 -10.61 -12.10 -7.27
N PHE A 55 -9.54 -12.10 -8.07
CA PHE A 55 -8.91 -13.32 -8.59
C PHE A 55 -8.46 -14.27 -7.46
N TYR A 56 -7.75 -13.77 -6.44
CA TYR A 56 -7.33 -14.61 -5.32
C TYR A 56 -8.52 -15.10 -4.47
N ALA A 57 -9.53 -14.26 -4.28
CA ALA A 57 -10.73 -14.63 -3.54
C ALA A 57 -11.49 -15.79 -4.22
N GLN A 58 -11.55 -15.83 -5.56
CA GLN A 58 -12.14 -16.96 -6.29
C GLN A 58 -11.45 -18.29 -5.98
N GLU A 59 -10.15 -18.28 -5.70
CA GLU A 59 -9.38 -19.47 -5.33
C GLU A 59 -9.36 -19.75 -3.82
N SER A 60 -10.20 -19.04 -3.02
CA SER A 60 -10.16 -19.09 -1.55
C SER A 60 -8.78 -18.75 -0.96
N ARG A 61 -8.03 -17.87 -1.64
CA ARG A 61 -6.71 -17.39 -1.23
C ARG A 61 -6.81 -15.96 -0.70
N CYS A 62 -6.08 -15.70 0.38
CA CYS A 62 -5.93 -14.37 0.97
C CYS A 62 -4.43 -14.07 1.11
N PRO A 63 -3.79 -13.51 0.07
CA PRO A 63 -2.38 -13.15 0.18
C PRO A 63 -2.21 -11.99 1.16
N ASP A 64 -1.24 -12.08 2.07
CA ASP A 64 -0.87 -10.96 2.94
C ASP A 64 -0.04 -9.90 2.17
N GLN A 65 0.71 -10.37 1.16
CA GLN A 65 1.61 -9.55 0.36
C GLN A 65 1.73 -10.09 -1.07
N LEU A 66 1.87 -9.18 -2.03
CA LEU A 66 2.31 -9.45 -3.38
C LEU A 66 3.45 -8.49 -3.76
N ALA A 67 4.44 -8.99 -4.48
CA ALA A 67 5.55 -8.19 -4.99
C ALA A 67 5.68 -8.36 -6.49
N PHE A 68 5.77 -7.24 -7.20
CA PHE A 68 5.89 -7.18 -8.65
C PHE A 68 7.15 -6.41 -9.03
N ARG A 69 7.91 -6.97 -9.97
CA ARG A 69 9.11 -6.36 -10.52
C ARG A 69 8.85 -6.00 -11.97
N TYR A 70 9.08 -4.74 -12.31
CA TYR A 70 9.01 -4.22 -13.68
C TYR A 70 10.32 -3.53 -14.04
N ASP A 71 10.55 -3.34 -15.34
CA ASP A 71 11.77 -2.67 -15.83
C ASP A 71 11.87 -1.20 -15.39
N GLY A 72 10.72 -0.54 -15.17
CA GLY A 72 10.64 0.87 -14.75
C GLY A 72 10.52 1.10 -13.23
N GLY A 73 10.43 0.03 -12.44
CA GLY A 73 10.21 0.13 -11.00
C GLY A 73 9.57 -1.12 -10.41
N ASN A 74 9.47 -1.16 -9.10
CA ASN A 74 8.92 -2.29 -8.37
C ASN A 74 7.74 -1.83 -7.52
N LEU A 75 6.85 -2.77 -7.25
CA LEU A 75 5.63 -2.57 -6.50
C LEU A 75 5.51 -3.67 -5.45
N VAL A 76 5.24 -3.27 -4.21
CA VAL A 76 4.75 -4.16 -3.15
C VAL A 76 3.31 -3.77 -2.85
N ILE A 77 2.44 -4.77 -2.76
CA ILE A 77 1.07 -4.62 -2.28
C ILE A 77 0.92 -5.41 -0.99
N LEU A 78 0.45 -4.75 0.06
CA LEU A 78 0.11 -5.37 1.35
C LEU A 78 -1.40 -5.39 1.52
N PHE A 79 -1.94 -6.49 2.05
CA PHE A 79 -3.36 -6.67 2.28
C PHE A 79 -3.59 -6.94 3.76
N LYS A 80 -4.51 -6.19 4.39
CA LYS A 80 -4.88 -6.43 5.79
C LYS A 80 -6.25 -5.86 6.13
N GLU A 81 -7.13 -6.66 6.70
CA GLU A 81 -8.43 -6.22 7.25
C GLU A 81 -9.24 -5.31 6.30
N GLY A 82 -9.33 -5.70 5.01
CA GLY A 82 -10.04 -4.94 3.99
C GLY A 82 -9.32 -3.68 3.48
N HIS A 83 -8.16 -3.36 4.04
CA HIS A 83 -7.27 -2.31 3.59
C HIS A 83 -6.18 -2.88 2.70
N ARG A 84 -5.64 -2.01 1.85
CA ARG A 84 -4.54 -2.36 0.95
C ARG A 84 -3.58 -1.19 0.86
N MET A 85 -2.29 -1.51 0.90
CA MET A 85 -1.22 -0.54 0.76
C MET A 85 -0.35 -0.90 -0.43
N VAL A 86 -0.10 0.09 -1.27
CA VAL A 86 0.74 0.00 -2.46
C VAL A 86 1.98 0.82 -2.18
N VAL A 87 3.15 0.23 -2.40
CA VAL A 87 4.45 0.90 -2.22
C VAL A 87 5.28 0.73 -3.48
N LEU A 88 5.60 1.84 -4.12
CA LEU A 88 6.49 1.91 -5.27
C LEU A 88 7.92 2.15 -4.83
N HIS A 89 8.85 1.34 -5.33
CA HIS A 89 10.27 1.43 -5.00
C HIS A 89 11.17 1.12 -6.19
N ARG A 90 12.38 1.68 -6.21
CA ARG A 90 13.29 1.56 -7.37
C ARG A 90 14.14 0.30 -7.35
N SER A 91 14.55 -0.13 -6.17
CA SER A 91 15.50 -1.22 -6.00
C SER A 91 14.79 -2.53 -5.69
N ALA A 92 14.94 -3.54 -6.55
CA ALA A 92 14.25 -4.83 -6.40
C ALA A 92 14.76 -5.63 -5.19
N ASP A 93 16.03 -5.45 -4.84
CA ASP A 93 16.70 -6.02 -3.66
C ASP A 93 16.19 -5.47 -2.33
N GLU A 94 15.51 -4.31 -2.35
CA GLU A 94 14.89 -3.72 -1.16
C GLU A 94 13.45 -4.19 -0.92
N ALA A 95 12.89 -5.06 -1.77
CA ALA A 95 11.49 -5.49 -1.66
C ALA A 95 11.15 -6.01 -0.24
N ASP A 96 11.99 -6.87 0.33
CA ASP A 96 11.75 -7.46 1.65
C ASP A 96 11.85 -6.43 2.79
N SER A 97 12.83 -5.53 2.74
CA SER A 97 13.02 -4.51 3.78
C SER A 97 11.90 -3.48 3.74
N ILE A 98 11.52 -3.02 2.55
CA ILE A 98 10.41 -2.10 2.32
C ILE A 98 9.10 -2.74 2.76
N SER A 99 8.86 -4.00 2.40
CA SER A 99 7.64 -4.72 2.81
C SER A 99 7.51 -4.80 4.33
N LYS A 100 8.61 -5.06 5.05
CA LYS A 100 8.61 -5.09 6.52
C LYS A 100 8.31 -3.72 7.11
N SER A 101 8.99 -2.67 6.64
CA SER A 101 8.74 -1.29 7.10
C SER A 101 7.31 -0.84 6.82
N ALA A 102 6.79 -1.12 5.62
CA ALA A 102 5.43 -0.81 5.23
C ALA A 102 4.41 -1.61 6.04
N THR A 103 4.68 -2.89 6.33
CA THR A 103 3.81 -3.73 7.17
C THR A 103 3.71 -3.19 8.59
N SER A 104 4.84 -2.80 9.20
CA SER A 104 4.83 -2.19 10.54
C SER A 104 3.98 -0.92 10.57
N PHE A 105 4.21 -0.02 9.61
CA PHE A 105 3.39 1.18 9.45
C PHE A 105 1.90 0.84 9.27
N PHE A 106 1.61 -0.13 8.42
CA PHE A 106 0.24 -0.52 8.12
C PHE A 106 -0.49 -1.06 9.36
N CYS A 107 0.20 -1.83 10.20
CA CYS A 107 -0.34 -2.28 11.48
C CYS A 107 -0.61 -1.11 12.45
N ASP A 108 0.30 -0.14 12.53
CA ASP A 108 0.14 1.05 13.37
C ASP A 108 -1.06 1.90 12.92
N TYR A 109 -1.23 2.06 11.59
CA TYR A 109 -2.39 2.73 11.01
C TYR A 109 -3.70 2.06 11.39
N LEU A 110 -3.81 0.74 11.18
CA LEU A 110 -5.03 -0.01 11.48
C LEU A 110 -5.36 0.00 12.99
N THR A 111 -4.34 -0.09 13.84
CA THR A 111 -4.52 0.04 15.29
C THR A 111 -5.06 1.43 15.64
N GLY A 112 -4.52 2.48 15.01
CA GLY A 112 -4.98 3.86 15.20
C GLY A 112 -6.36 4.15 14.60
N GLU A 113 -6.82 3.41 13.59
CA GLU A 113 -8.20 3.45 13.08
C GLU A 113 -9.18 2.73 14.02
N ALA A 114 -8.80 1.54 14.49
CA ALA A 114 -9.62 0.74 15.39
C ALA A 114 -9.94 1.51 16.68
N VAL A 115 -8.95 2.17 17.27
CA VAL A 115 -9.14 3.01 18.48
C VAL A 115 -10.09 4.19 18.24
N ASN A 116 -10.08 4.77 17.04
CA ASN A 116 -10.94 5.91 16.68
C ASN A 116 -12.38 5.52 16.34
N SER A 117 -12.68 4.22 16.20
CA SER A 117 -13.99 3.71 15.82
C SER A 117 -14.85 3.30 17.03
N PHE A 118 -14.34 3.49 18.25
CA PHE A 118 -15.05 3.31 19.53
C PHE A 118 -15.37 4.66 20.17
#